data_AF-A0A220MCM5-F1
#
_entry.id   AF-A0A220MCM5-F1
#
_cell.length_a   1.000
_cell.length_b   1.000
_cell.length_c   1.000
_cell.angle_alpha   90.00
_cell.angle_beta   90.00
_cell.angle_gamma   90.00
#
_symmetry.space_group_name_H-M   'P 1'
#
loop_
_entity.id
_entity.type
_entity.pdbx_description
1 polymer ?
#
loop_
_entity_poly.entity_id
_entity_poly.type
_entity_poly.pdbx_seq_one_letter_code
_entity_poly.pdbx_strand_id
1 'polypeptide(L)'
;MEVLNRYEKRVYSQNGEDGIIEEIFSRIGTTNRYGVEFGVGDGSECMMKNLVTQHGWSGLVMEGDLNSCNKMSADYAAYPQVIIKNELITRENIARLFEENGVPKEFDLLSIDIDGNDYWVWQALSAYTPRLVVIEYNAAFRPPQKMVIVYQPDFKWGGNTYYGASLSSLAILGTSLGYALVGTDSKGVNAFFVRRDLLLQSGFPERTPEEAYHPPRYGTVEGGHPHQSGPYLEI
;
A
#
# COMPACT_ATOMS: atom_id res chain seq x y z
N MET A 1 6.84 -9.58 -22.54
CA MET A 1 5.95 -9.35 -21.39
C MET A 1 6.20 -7.94 -20.89
N GLU A 2 5.14 -7.22 -20.54
CA GLU A 2 5.26 -5.87 -19.99
C GLU A 2 5.84 -5.92 -18.57
N VAL A 3 6.64 -4.89 -18.26
CA VAL A 3 7.35 -4.75 -16.99
C VAL A 3 6.78 -3.53 -16.30
N LEU A 4 6.21 -3.74 -15.11
CA LEU A 4 5.49 -2.71 -14.34
C LEU A 4 6.34 -1.44 -14.15
N ASN A 5 7.63 -1.60 -13.84
CA ASN A 5 8.54 -0.50 -13.54
C ASN A 5 8.80 0.44 -14.72
N ARG A 6 8.44 0.08 -15.97
CA ARG A 6 8.53 0.99 -17.13
C ARG A 6 7.60 2.20 -17.02
N TYR A 7 6.57 2.07 -16.20
CA TYR A 7 5.55 3.08 -15.99
C TYR A 7 5.83 3.92 -14.75
N GLU A 8 6.94 3.70 -14.05
CA GLU A 8 7.30 4.51 -12.90
C GLU A 8 7.42 5.98 -13.26
N LYS A 9 6.67 6.79 -12.53
CA LYS A 9 6.68 8.24 -12.61
C LYS A 9 6.26 8.76 -11.25
N ARG A 10 6.94 9.80 -10.78
CA ARG A 10 6.65 10.46 -9.51
C ARG A 10 5.99 11.81 -9.76
N VAL A 11 4.85 12.05 -9.14
CA VAL A 11 4.20 13.36 -9.05
C VAL A 11 4.11 13.77 -7.58
N TYR A 12 3.47 12.94 -6.75
CA TYR A 12 3.30 13.13 -5.30
C TYR A 12 3.58 11.86 -4.48
N SER A 13 3.67 10.67 -5.06
CA SER A 13 4.04 9.46 -4.32
C SER A 13 5.50 9.51 -3.84
N GLN A 14 5.89 8.59 -2.96
CA GLN A 14 7.27 8.50 -2.46
C GLN A 14 8.25 8.15 -3.60
N ASN A 15 7.92 7.14 -4.40
CA ASN A 15 8.74 6.62 -5.50
C ASN A 15 8.02 6.78 -6.84
N GLY A 16 7.91 5.72 -7.63
CA GLY A 16 7.32 5.73 -8.97
C GLY A 16 5.85 5.27 -9.02
N GLU A 17 5.19 5.16 -7.87
CA GLU A 17 3.86 4.54 -7.74
C GLU A 17 2.79 5.28 -8.53
N ASP A 18 2.83 6.61 -8.60
CA ASP A 18 1.83 7.40 -9.34
C ASP A 18 1.67 6.91 -10.79
N GLY A 19 2.78 6.74 -11.51
CA GLY A 19 2.74 6.28 -12.90
C GLY A 19 2.32 4.82 -13.05
N ILE A 20 2.69 3.95 -12.11
CA ILE A 20 2.24 2.55 -12.10
C ILE A 20 0.73 2.48 -11.89
N ILE A 21 0.20 3.24 -10.92
CA ILE A 21 -1.23 3.31 -10.62
C ILE A 21 -1.99 3.87 -11.81
N GLU A 22 -1.52 4.97 -12.41
CA GLU A 22 -2.08 5.56 -13.63
C GLU A 22 -2.15 4.53 -14.76
N GLU A 23 -1.09 3.75 -14.98
CA GLU A 23 -1.08 2.73 -16.04
C GLU A 23 -2.01 1.55 -15.74
N ILE A 24 -2.04 1.04 -14.51
CA ILE A 24 -2.96 -0.05 -14.17
C ILE A 24 -4.40 0.40 -14.43
N PHE A 25 -4.79 1.59 -13.95
CA PHE A 25 -6.15 2.11 -14.16
C PHE A 25 -6.43 2.57 -15.59
N SER A 26 -5.41 2.90 -16.39
CA SER A 26 -5.59 3.15 -17.84
C SER A 26 -6.08 1.89 -18.57
N ARG A 27 -5.73 0.70 -18.07
CA ARG A 27 -6.07 -0.59 -18.67
C ARG A 27 -7.31 -1.23 -18.08
N ILE A 28 -7.40 -1.30 -16.75
CA ILE A 28 -8.55 -1.92 -16.07
C ILE A 28 -9.74 -0.95 -15.99
N GLY A 29 -9.54 0.34 -16.24
CA GLY A 29 -10.55 1.40 -16.07
C GLY A 29 -10.85 1.67 -14.59
N THR A 30 -11.71 2.64 -14.29
CA THR A 30 -12.16 3.00 -12.92
C THR A 30 -13.66 2.73 -12.77
N THR A 31 -14.14 2.37 -11.58
CA THR A 31 -15.58 2.20 -11.31
C THR A 31 -16.16 3.39 -10.57
N ASN A 32 -15.48 3.89 -9.55
CA ASN A 32 -15.97 4.98 -8.70
C ASN A 32 -14.94 6.07 -8.42
N ARG A 33 -13.69 5.88 -8.86
CA ARG A 33 -12.55 6.76 -8.55
C ARG A 33 -12.47 7.07 -7.06
N TYR A 34 -12.70 6.04 -6.25
CA TYR A 34 -12.63 6.10 -4.81
C TYR A 34 -11.36 5.39 -4.35
N GLY A 35 -10.50 6.12 -3.66
CA GLY A 35 -9.26 5.60 -3.10
C GLY A 35 -9.24 5.67 -1.57
N VAL A 36 -8.52 4.75 -0.95
CA VAL A 36 -8.22 4.79 0.48
C VAL A 36 -6.72 4.64 0.67
N GLU A 37 -6.12 5.53 1.45
CA GLU A 37 -4.70 5.48 1.81
C GLU A 37 -4.55 5.80 3.29
N PHE A 38 -3.71 5.06 4.01
CA PHE A 38 -3.47 5.33 5.42
C PHE A 38 -2.01 5.08 5.82
N GLY A 39 -1.53 5.91 6.74
CA GLY A 39 -0.11 6.06 7.09
C GLY A 39 0.65 7.00 6.13
N VAL A 40 -0.01 8.09 5.74
CA VAL A 40 0.48 9.06 4.74
C VAL A 40 1.41 10.14 5.29
N GLY A 41 1.68 10.13 6.60
CA GLY A 41 2.46 11.18 7.24
C GLY A 41 1.82 12.56 7.01
N ASP A 42 2.63 13.57 6.67
CA ASP A 42 2.13 14.93 6.43
C ASP A 42 1.50 15.14 5.05
N GLY A 43 1.35 14.08 4.24
CA GLY A 43 0.75 14.14 2.92
C GLY A 43 1.65 14.76 1.84
N SER A 44 2.95 14.93 2.13
CA SER A 44 3.95 15.32 1.12
C SER A 44 4.29 14.18 0.16
N GLU A 45 4.27 12.94 0.66
CA GLU A 45 4.43 11.69 -0.10
C GLU A 45 3.13 10.88 0.02
N CYS A 46 2.23 11.02 -0.95
CA CYS A 46 0.88 10.48 -0.85
C CYS A 46 0.30 10.20 -2.25
N MET A 47 -0.06 8.94 -2.51
CA MET A 47 -0.57 8.50 -3.82
C MET A 47 -1.94 9.11 -4.12
N MET A 48 -2.78 9.27 -3.08
CA MET A 48 -4.09 9.92 -3.18
C MET A 48 -3.99 11.37 -3.68
N LYS A 49 -2.89 12.07 -3.41
CA LYS A 49 -2.73 13.47 -3.82
C LYS A 49 -2.70 13.62 -5.33
N ASN A 50 -1.98 12.75 -6.05
CA ASN A 50 -1.98 12.76 -7.51
C ASN A 50 -3.38 12.44 -8.07
N LEU A 51 -4.02 11.39 -7.55
CA LEU A 51 -5.34 10.95 -8.00
C LEU A 51 -6.42 12.01 -7.80
N VAL A 52 -6.40 12.69 -6.67
CA VAL A 52 -7.37 13.74 -6.34
C VAL A 52 -7.12 14.99 -7.18
N THR A 53 -5.88 15.48 -7.22
CA THR A 53 -5.56 16.76 -7.85
C THR A 53 -5.56 16.70 -9.38
N GLN A 54 -5.13 15.59 -9.97
CA GLN A 54 -4.99 15.45 -11.43
C GLN A 54 -6.15 14.68 -12.08
N HIS A 55 -6.78 13.76 -11.34
CA HIS A 55 -7.72 12.79 -11.92
C HIS A 55 -9.13 12.86 -11.32
N GLY A 56 -9.36 13.78 -10.38
CA GLY A 56 -10.68 14.04 -9.80
C GLY A 56 -11.21 12.90 -8.94
N TRP A 57 -10.32 12.15 -8.28
CA TRP A 57 -10.72 11.08 -7.37
C TRP A 57 -11.28 11.65 -6.06
N SER A 58 -12.05 10.82 -5.37
CA SER A 58 -12.54 11.02 -4.01
C SER A 58 -12.01 9.90 -3.11
N GLY A 59 -12.15 10.02 -1.79
CA GLY A 59 -11.62 8.97 -0.94
C GLY A 59 -11.51 9.29 0.53
N LEU A 60 -10.84 8.37 1.24
CA LEU A 60 -10.51 8.46 2.65
C LEU A 60 -8.99 8.42 2.81
N VAL A 61 -8.46 9.39 3.54
CA VAL A 61 -7.04 9.42 3.93
C VAL A 61 -6.93 9.47 5.44
N MET A 62 -6.09 8.62 6.03
CA MET A 62 -5.95 8.52 7.49
C MET A 62 -4.50 8.57 7.95
N GLU A 63 -4.26 9.26 9.06
CA GLU A 63 -2.92 9.41 9.65
C GLU A 63 -3.00 9.38 11.18
N GLY A 64 -2.06 8.69 11.83
CA GLY A 64 -2.02 8.54 13.29
C GLY A 64 -1.48 9.75 14.03
N ASP A 65 -0.49 10.46 13.47
CA ASP A 65 0.08 11.67 14.08
C ASP A 65 -0.79 12.90 13.81
N LEU A 66 -1.22 13.57 14.88
CA LEU A 66 -2.11 14.72 14.80
C LEU A 66 -1.46 15.92 14.08
N ASN A 67 -0.15 16.13 14.22
CA ASN A 67 0.51 17.26 13.55
C ASN A 67 0.61 17.02 12.04
N SER A 68 0.99 15.81 11.65
CA SER A 68 0.98 15.35 10.26
C SER A 68 -0.42 15.45 9.65
N CYS A 69 -1.44 14.96 10.34
CA CYS A 69 -2.83 15.07 9.90
C CYS A 69 -3.30 16.53 9.73
N ASN A 70 -2.91 17.43 10.64
CA ASN A 70 -3.26 18.86 10.54
C ASN A 70 -2.59 19.52 9.32
N LYS A 71 -1.32 19.22 9.05
CA LYS A 71 -0.62 19.71 7.84
C LYS A 71 -1.30 19.21 6.57
N MET A 72 -1.55 17.90 6.50
CA MET A 72 -2.24 17.30 5.36
C MET A 72 -3.63 17.91 5.16
N SER A 73 -4.40 18.15 6.24
CA SER A 73 -5.72 18.76 6.14
C SER A 73 -5.71 20.14 5.51
N ALA A 74 -4.66 20.93 5.76
CA ALA A 74 -4.48 22.23 5.11
C ALA A 74 -4.21 22.09 3.61
N ASP A 75 -3.36 21.15 3.22
CA ASP A 75 -3.04 20.84 1.82
C ASP A 75 -4.26 20.36 1.02
N TYR A 76 -5.15 19.63 1.68
CA TYR A 76 -6.36 19.07 1.07
C TYR A 76 -7.60 19.98 1.16
N ALA A 77 -7.48 21.19 1.72
CA ALA A 77 -8.63 22.08 1.94
C ALA A 77 -9.40 22.43 0.65
N ALA A 78 -8.74 22.39 -0.52
CA ALA A 78 -9.36 22.61 -1.83
C ALA A 78 -10.11 21.39 -2.40
N TYR A 79 -10.06 20.23 -1.73
CA TYR A 79 -10.58 18.95 -2.21
C TYR A 79 -11.58 18.35 -1.21
N PRO A 80 -12.79 18.94 -1.09
CA PRO A 80 -13.80 18.53 -0.10
C PRO A 80 -14.33 17.11 -0.30
N GLN A 81 -14.05 16.48 -1.44
CA GLN A 81 -14.38 15.08 -1.71
C GLN A 81 -13.43 14.08 -1.04
N VAL A 82 -12.37 14.54 -0.37
CA VAL A 82 -11.45 13.71 0.41
C VAL A 82 -11.78 13.85 1.88
N ILE A 83 -12.09 12.73 2.52
CA ILE A 83 -12.28 12.66 3.97
C ILE A 83 -10.90 12.43 4.59
N ILE A 84 -10.54 13.27 5.55
CA ILE A 84 -9.29 13.12 6.31
C ILE A 84 -9.63 12.78 7.75
N LYS A 85 -8.96 11.76 8.30
CA LYS A 85 -9.13 11.35 9.71
C LYS A 85 -7.78 11.21 10.41
N ASN A 86 -7.72 11.72 11.64
CA ASN A 86 -6.61 11.42 12.54
C ASN A 86 -6.91 10.14 13.31
N GLU A 87 -6.38 9.00 12.86
CA GLU A 87 -6.66 7.68 13.41
C GLU A 87 -5.39 6.82 13.40
N LEU A 88 -5.05 6.22 14.53
CA LEU A 88 -4.03 5.18 14.59
C LEU A 88 -4.65 3.86 14.15
N ILE A 89 -4.19 3.33 13.02
CA ILE A 89 -4.79 2.14 12.42
C ILE A 89 -4.33 0.86 13.13
N THR A 90 -5.30 0.01 13.46
CA THR A 90 -5.08 -1.32 14.04
C THR A 90 -5.90 -2.36 13.30
N ARG A 91 -5.55 -3.64 13.52
CA ARG A 91 -6.32 -4.77 12.99
C ARG A 91 -7.79 -4.73 13.44
N GLU A 92 -8.04 -4.27 14.66
CA GLU A 92 -9.38 -4.27 15.26
C GLU A 92 -10.25 -3.11 14.78
N ASN A 93 -9.66 -1.96 14.44
CA ASN A 93 -10.43 -0.76 14.12
C ASN A 93 -10.64 -0.54 12.62
N ILE A 94 -9.76 -1.04 11.74
CA ILE A 94 -9.73 -0.63 10.33
C ILE A 94 -11.06 -0.89 9.59
N ALA A 95 -11.67 -2.05 9.82
CA ALA A 95 -12.94 -2.40 9.17
C ALA A 95 -14.09 -1.50 9.63
N ARG A 96 -14.09 -1.12 10.92
CA ARG A 96 -15.06 -0.17 11.51
C ARG A 96 -14.83 1.23 10.95
N LEU A 97 -13.58 1.68 10.88
CA LEU A 97 -13.23 2.99 10.31
C LEU A 97 -13.69 3.09 8.85
N PHE A 98 -13.55 2.03 8.06
CA PHE A 98 -14.08 2.01 6.69
C PHE A 98 -15.61 2.12 6.66
N GLU A 99 -16.31 1.41 7.54
CA GLU A 99 -17.77 1.47 7.64
C GLU A 99 -18.28 2.85 8.08
N GLU A 100 -17.70 3.41 9.14
CA GLU A 100 -18.06 4.73 9.69
C GLU A 100 -17.82 5.87 8.70
N ASN A 101 -16.88 5.71 7.77
CA ASN A 101 -16.56 6.70 6.74
C ASN A 101 -17.20 6.38 5.38
N GLY A 102 -18.07 5.36 5.29
CA GLY A 102 -18.83 5.05 4.08
C GLY A 102 -17.96 4.52 2.94
N VAL A 103 -16.83 3.87 3.22
CA VAL A 103 -15.99 3.24 2.20
C VAL A 103 -16.81 2.14 1.49
N PRO A 104 -16.94 2.18 0.16
CA PRO A 104 -17.64 1.13 -0.58
C PRO A 104 -16.99 -0.24 -0.37
N LYS A 105 -17.78 -1.33 -0.38
CA LYS A 105 -17.20 -2.70 -0.34
C LYS A 105 -16.32 -3.00 -1.55
N GLU A 106 -16.66 -2.42 -2.70
CA GLU A 106 -15.87 -2.44 -3.92
C GLU A 106 -15.47 -1.00 -4.30
N PHE A 107 -14.18 -0.73 -4.34
CA PHE A 107 -13.61 0.58 -4.70
C PHE A 107 -12.35 0.42 -5.54
N ASP A 108 -11.80 1.51 -6.06
CA ASP A 108 -10.74 1.42 -7.04
C ASP A 108 -9.38 1.12 -6.40
N LEU A 109 -8.89 1.96 -5.47
CA LEU A 109 -7.53 1.86 -4.93
C LEU A 109 -7.49 1.75 -3.41
N LEU A 110 -6.74 0.78 -2.89
CA LEU A 110 -6.31 0.72 -1.49
C LEU A 110 -4.78 0.82 -1.42
N SER A 111 -4.25 1.76 -0.63
CA SER A 111 -2.84 1.89 -0.31
C SER A 111 -2.61 1.72 1.19
N ILE A 112 -1.64 0.89 1.56
CA ILE A 112 -1.35 0.44 2.93
C ILE A 112 0.14 0.64 3.21
N ASP A 113 0.46 1.59 4.07
CA ASP A 113 1.84 1.85 4.50
C ASP A 113 1.83 2.42 5.93
N ILE A 114 1.84 1.56 6.94
CA ILE A 114 1.78 1.94 8.36
C ILE A 114 3.02 1.49 9.14
N ASP A 115 4.12 1.26 8.43
CA ASP A 115 5.43 0.90 8.97
C ASP A 115 5.40 -0.29 9.95
N GLY A 116 4.60 -1.34 9.72
CA GLY A 116 4.52 -2.43 10.71
C GLY A 116 3.41 -3.45 10.51
N ASN A 117 2.20 -3.11 10.95
CA ASN A 117 1.08 -4.06 11.02
C ASN A 117 0.35 -4.25 9.67
N ASP A 118 0.96 -3.86 8.56
CA ASP A 118 0.39 -3.79 7.20
C ASP A 118 -0.31 -5.09 6.81
N TYR A 119 0.36 -6.23 7.01
CA TYR A 119 -0.19 -7.56 6.76
C TYR A 119 -1.48 -7.81 7.56
N TRP A 120 -1.48 -7.47 8.84
CA TRP A 120 -2.61 -7.73 9.75
C TRP A 120 -3.81 -6.84 9.43
N VAL A 121 -3.54 -5.60 9.08
CA VAL A 121 -4.56 -4.63 8.67
C VAL A 121 -5.17 -5.03 7.32
N TRP A 122 -4.36 -5.42 6.34
CA TRP A 122 -4.88 -5.94 5.07
C TRP A 122 -5.72 -7.20 5.27
N GLN A 123 -5.26 -8.13 6.12
CA GLN A 123 -6.03 -9.33 6.47
C GLN A 123 -7.40 -8.99 7.10
N ALA A 124 -7.46 -7.98 7.98
CA ALA A 124 -8.71 -7.53 8.60
C ALA A 124 -9.70 -6.91 7.61
N LEU A 125 -9.23 -6.49 6.43
CA LEU A 125 -10.05 -5.91 5.37
C LEU A 125 -10.65 -6.94 4.40
N SER A 126 -10.67 -8.24 4.73
CA SER A 126 -11.21 -9.30 3.85
C SER A 126 -12.66 -9.13 3.38
N ALA A 127 -13.46 -8.28 4.05
CA ALA A 127 -14.81 -7.92 3.62
C ALA A 127 -14.86 -6.84 2.52
N TYR A 128 -13.72 -6.25 2.16
CA TYR A 128 -13.56 -5.24 1.14
C TYR A 128 -12.76 -5.79 -0.04
N THR A 129 -13.10 -5.36 -1.25
CA THR A 129 -12.55 -5.88 -2.50
C THR A 129 -12.13 -4.74 -3.44
N PRO A 130 -11.15 -3.90 -3.02
CA PRO A 130 -10.55 -2.91 -3.90
C PRO A 130 -10.05 -3.55 -5.20
N ARG A 131 -9.95 -2.76 -6.27
CA ARG A 131 -9.55 -3.27 -7.59
C ARG A 131 -8.03 -3.33 -7.74
N LEU A 132 -7.32 -2.43 -7.05
CA LEU A 132 -5.88 -2.40 -6.89
C LEU A 132 -5.54 -2.22 -5.40
N VAL A 133 -4.64 -3.06 -4.89
CA VAL A 133 -4.00 -2.87 -3.59
C VAL A 133 -2.52 -2.56 -3.81
N VAL A 134 -2.04 -1.51 -3.15
CA VAL A 134 -0.63 -1.17 -3.01
C VAL A 134 -0.27 -1.32 -1.55
N ILE A 135 0.80 -2.05 -1.24
CA ILE A 135 1.17 -2.33 0.15
C ILE A 135 2.68 -2.37 0.32
N GLU A 136 3.17 -1.79 1.40
CA GLU A 136 4.58 -1.83 1.77
C GLU A 136 5.04 -3.28 2.03
N TYR A 137 6.22 -3.64 1.54
CA TYR A 137 6.88 -4.91 1.84
C TYR A 137 8.30 -4.70 2.35
N ASN A 138 8.73 -5.59 3.24
CA ASN A 138 10.06 -5.56 3.81
C ASN A 138 11.06 -6.27 2.89
N ALA A 139 11.76 -5.49 2.08
CA ALA A 139 12.74 -6.01 1.12
C ALA A 139 14.02 -6.58 1.76
N ALA A 140 14.21 -6.46 3.08
CA ALA A 140 15.31 -7.14 3.78
C ALA A 140 15.14 -8.67 3.78
N PHE A 141 13.91 -9.16 3.59
CA PHE A 141 13.58 -10.58 3.48
C PHE A 141 13.36 -10.97 2.02
N ARG A 142 14.35 -11.65 1.44
CA ARG A 142 14.35 -12.06 0.03
C ARG A 142 13.45 -13.28 -0.16
N PRO A 143 12.65 -13.35 -1.23
CA PRO A 143 11.98 -14.59 -1.61
C PRO A 143 12.96 -15.78 -1.70
N PRO A 144 12.55 -16.98 -1.26
CA PRO A 144 11.19 -17.36 -0.83
C PRO A 144 10.95 -17.18 0.68
N GLN A 145 11.76 -16.38 1.40
CA GLN A 145 11.58 -16.17 2.83
C GLN A 145 10.18 -15.64 3.14
N LYS A 146 9.54 -16.25 4.15
CA LYS A 146 8.26 -15.80 4.71
C LYS A 146 8.53 -15.19 6.07
N MET A 147 8.02 -13.99 6.28
CA MET A 147 8.21 -13.24 7.50
C MET A 147 7.05 -12.26 7.61
N VAL A 148 6.36 -12.29 8.75
CA VAL A 148 5.42 -11.27 9.18
C VAL A 148 5.74 -10.94 10.63
N ILE A 149 5.92 -9.68 10.99
CA ILE A 149 6.12 -9.32 12.40
C ILE A 149 4.92 -9.78 13.25
N VAL A 150 5.17 -10.17 14.49
CA VAL A 150 4.06 -10.51 15.40
C VAL A 150 3.21 -9.27 15.65
N TYR A 151 1.89 -9.40 15.45
CA TYR A 151 0.94 -8.31 15.65
C TYR A 151 1.07 -7.70 17.05
N GLN A 152 1.28 -6.38 17.09
CA GLN A 152 1.27 -5.58 18.31
C GLN A 152 0.53 -4.28 18.00
N PRO A 153 -0.65 -4.00 18.59
CA PRO A 153 -1.47 -2.84 18.21
C PRO A 153 -0.80 -1.49 18.47
N ASP A 154 0.17 -1.45 19.38
CA ASP A 154 0.97 -0.29 19.75
C ASP A 154 2.39 -0.33 19.14
N PHE A 155 2.62 -1.20 18.14
CA PHE A 155 3.90 -1.29 17.44
C PHE A 155 4.31 0.07 16.89
N LYS A 156 5.57 0.43 17.15
CA LYS A 156 6.21 1.62 16.58
C LYS A 156 7.51 1.19 15.95
N TRP A 157 7.63 1.46 14.67
CA TRP A 157 8.84 1.15 13.95
C TRP A 157 10.02 1.99 14.44
N GLY A 158 11.17 1.33 14.56
CA GLY A 158 12.42 1.98 14.97
C GLY A 158 13.33 2.36 13.81
N GLY A 159 12.84 2.40 12.57
CA GLY A 159 13.65 2.72 11.39
C GLY A 159 14.68 1.63 11.03
N ASN A 160 14.36 0.36 11.32
CA ASN A 160 15.25 -0.80 11.20
C ASN A 160 14.59 -1.94 10.39
N THR A 161 15.26 -3.07 10.17
CA THR A 161 14.69 -4.18 9.37
C THR A 161 13.56 -4.97 10.04
N TYR A 162 13.17 -4.67 11.28
CA TYR A 162 12.07 -5.33 11.98
C TYR A 162 10.77 -4.51 11.80
N TYR A 163 10.06 -4.78 10.72
CA TYR A 163 8.77 -4.17 10.35
C TYR A 163 8.05 -5.01 9.31
N GLY A 164 6.75 -4.77 9.15
CA GLY A 164 5.97 -5.21 7.99
C GLY A 164 5.97 -6.73 7.77
N ALA A 165 5.96 -7.08 6.48
CA ALA A 165 5.98 -8.45 6.01
C ALA A 165 6.86 -8.61 4.77
N SER A 166 7.40 -9.79 4.56
CA SER A 166 8.10 -10.16 3.34
C SER A 166 7.16 -10.18 2.13
N LEU A 167 7.71 -10.02 0.92
CA LEU A 167 6.93 -10.12 -0.32
C LEU A 167 6.26 -11.51 -0.46
N SER A 168 6.92 -12.57 -0.02
CA SER A 168 6.36 -13.94 -0.08
C SER A 168 5.10 -14.06 0.77
N SER A 169 5.13 -13.52 1.99
CA SER A 169 3.99 -13.49 2.92
C SER A 169 2.82 -12.70 2.35
N LEU A 170 3.11 -11.52 1.78
CA LEU A 170 2.09 -10.68 1.15
C LEU A 170 1.49 -11.34 -0.10
N ALA A 171 2.28 -12.06 -0.89
CA ALA A 171 1.77 -12.81 -2.04
C ALA A 171 0.81 -13.94 -1.63
N ILE A 172 1.10 -14.63 -0.53
CA ILE A 172 0.21 -15.65 0.04
C ILE A 172 -1.10 -15.02 0.51
N LEU A 173 -1.02 -13.92 1.28
CA LEU A 173 -2.20 -13.20 1.75
C LEU A 173 -3.03 -12.67 0.59
N GLY A 174 -2.41 -11.98 -0.38
CA GLY A 174 -3.07 -11.46 -1.58
C GLY A 174 -3.79 -12.56 -2.36
N THR A 175 -3.14 -13.71 -2.54
CA THR A 175 -3.77 -14.88 -3.18
C THR A 175 -5.00 -15.35 -2.41
N SER A 176 -4.92 -15.45 -1.08
CA SER A 176 -6.05 -15.87 -0.23
C SER A 176 -7.23 -14.90 -0.28
N LEU A 177 -6.95 -13.60 -0.53
CA LEU A 177 -7.93 -12.53 -0.66
C LEU A 177 -8.42 -12.31 -2.10
N GLY A 178 -7.96 -13.10 -3.08
CA GLY A 178 -8.42 -13.02 -4.47
C GLY A 178 -7.67 -12.00 -5.33
N TYR A 179 -6.40 -11.71 -5.02
CA TYR A 179 -5.53 -10.81 -5.76
C TYR A 179 -4.35 -11.54 -6.40
N ALA A 180 -3.81 -10.98 -7.47
CA ALA A 180 -2.61 -11.41 -8.14
C ALA A 180 -1.51 -10.35 -7.97
N LEU A 181 -0.31 -10.76 -7.55
CA LEU A 181 0.87 -9.90 -7.53
C LEU A 181 1.29 -9.61 -8.97
N VAL A 182 1.35 -8.34 -9.37
CA VAL A 182 1.77 -7.94 -10.74
C VAL A 182 3.16 -7.34 -10.78
N GLY A 183 3.73 -6.98 -9.62
CA GLY A 183 5.10 -6.49 -9.48
C GLY A 183 5.30 -5.69 -8.20
N THR A 184 6.51 -5.15 -8.03
CA THR A 184 6.85 -4.14 -7.03
C THR A 184 7.40 -2.91 -7.71
N ASP A 185 7.50 -1.79 -6.99
CA ASP A 185 8.30 -0.65 -7.46
C ASP A 185 9.81 -1.01 -7.44
N SER A 186 10.61 -0.22 -8.15
CA SER A 186 12.02 -0.48 -8.42
C SER A 186 12.94 -0.12 -7.24
N LYS A 187 12.42 0.57 -6.23
CA LYS A 187 13.07 0.83 -4.94
C LYS A 187 12.87 -0.29 -3.94
N GLY A 188 11.93 -1.19 -4.22
CA GLY A 188 11.60 -2.33 -3.40
C GLY A 188 10.94 -1.93 -2.09
N VAL A 189 9.93 -1.06 -2.18
CA VAL A 189 9.13 -0.58 -1.05
C VAL A 189 7.71 -1.10 -1.16
N ASN A 190 7.06 -0.90 -2.32
CA ASN A 190 5.64 -1.13 -2.54
C ASN A 190 5.39 -2.29 -3.50
N ALA A 191 4.50 -3.19 -3.11
CA ALA A 191 3.99 -4.29 -3.93
C ALA A 191 2.60 -3.96 -4.49
N PHE A 192 2.34 -4.37 -5.74
CA PHE A 192 1.10 -4.08 -6.46
C PHE A 192 0.30 -5.35 -6.71
N PHE A 193 -0.94 -5.35 -6.23
CA PHE A 193 -1.86 -6.47 -6.29
C PHE A 193 -3.13 -6.08 -7.03
N VAL A 194 -3.35 -6.68 -8.20
CA VAL A 194 -4.57 -6.47 -8.99
C VAL A 194 -5.59 -7.53 -8.61
N ARG A 195 -6.86 -7.14 -8.45
CA ARG A 195 -7.96 -8.08 -8.20
C ARG A 195 -8.00 -9.11 -9.33
N ARG A 196 -8.09 -10.40 -8.99
CA ARG A 196 -7.78 -11.50 -9.92
C ARG A 196 -8.71 -11.55 -11.14
N ASP A 197 -9.95 -11.09 -11.02
CA ASP A 197 -10.90 -10.94 -12.14
C ASP A 197 -10.47 -9.88 -13.17
N LEU A 198 -9.63 -8.93 -12.78
CA LEU A 198 -9.11 -7.85 -13.63
C LEU A 198 -7.71 -8.15 -14.19
N LEU A 199 -7.07 -9.25 -13.78
CA LEU A 199 -5.70 -9.57 -14.18
C LEU A 199 -5.52 -9.64 -15.69
N LEU A 200 -6.42 -10.35 -16.39
CA LEU A 200 -6.36 -10.45 -17.86
C LEU A 200 -6.49 -9.07 -18.52
N GLN A 201 -7.40 -8.23 -18.02
CA GLN A 201 -7.64 -6.89 -18.53
C GLN A 201 -6.45 -5.94 -18.26
N SER A 202 -5.73 -6.16 -17.16
CA SER A 202 -4.55 -5.37 -16.80
C SER A 202 -3.38 -5.55 -17.78
N GLY A 203 -3.36 -6.62 -18.57
CA GLY A 203 -2.25 -6.95 -19.48
C GLY A 203 -0.93 -7.33 -18.78
N PHE A 204 -0.84 -7.16 -17.46
CA PHE A 204 0.31 -7.59 -16.67
C PHE A 204 0.17 -9.08 -16.32
N PRO A 205 1.26 -9.86 -16.42
CA PRO A 205 1.26 -11.22 -15.93
C PRO A 205 1.26 -11.23 -14.40
N GLU A 206 0.62 -12.24 -13.80
CA GLU A 206 0.85 -12.56 -12.40
C GLU A 206 2.31 -13.01 -12.21
N ARG A 207 2.93 -12.53 -11.14
CA ARG A 207 4.34 -12.76 -10.80
C ARG A 207 4.45 -13.60 -9.56
N THR A 208 5.46 -14.47 -9.53
CA THR A 208 5.91 -15.01 -8.24
C THR A 208 6.67 -13.94 -7.46
N PRO A 209 6.81 -14.07 -6.13
CA PRO A 209 7.65 -13.16 -5.35
C PRO A 209 9.07 -13.04 -5.91
N GLU A 210 9.68 -14.13 -6.36
CA GLU A 210 11.03 -14.14 -6.96
C GLU A 210 11.12 -13.31 -8.24
N GLU A 211 10.06 -13.30 -9.05
CA GLU A 211 10.01 -12.53 -10.30
C GLU A 211 9.71 -11.04 -10.06
N ALA A 212 8.93 -10.73 -9.02
CA ALA A 212 8.51 -9.37 -8.71
C ALA A 212 9.52 -8.61 -7.83
N TYR A 213 10.32 -9.32 -7.03
CA TYR A 213 11.15 -8.73 -5.99
C TYR A 213 12.22 -7.76 -6.51
N HIS A 214 12.24 -6.57 -5.90
CA HIS A 214 13.38 -5.67 -5.94
C HIS A 214 14.08 -5.61 -4.58
N PRO A 215 15.43 -5.58 -4.54
CA PRO A 215 16.16 -5.32 -3.30
C PRO A 215 15.95 -3.87 -2.86
N PRO A 216 16.14 -3.56 -1.56
CA PRO A 216 15.94 -2.21 -1.05
C PRO A 216 16.91 -1.22 -1.71
N ARG A 217 16.41 -0.04 -2.12
CA ARG A 217 17.21 1.06 -2.72
C ARG A 217 16.85 2.46 -2.20
N TYR A 218 16.47 2.53 -0.93
CA TYR A 218 15.97 3.73 -0.25
C TYR A 218 16.80 4.16 0.97
N GLY A 219 17.62 3.26 1.54
CA GLY A 219 18.43 3.53 2.73
C GLY A 219 19.94 3.62 2.49
N THR A 220 20.68 4.02 3.53
CA THR A 220 22.15 4.21 3.48
C THR A 220 22.94 2.94 3.77
N VAL A 221 22.29 1.89 4.29
CA VAL A 221 22.90 0.61 4.65
C VAL A 221 22.59 -0.41 3.56
N GLU A 222 23.48 -0.53 2.58
CA GLU A 222 23.29 -1.40 1.40
C GLU A 222 21.98 -1.18 0.63
N GLY A 223 21.44 0.05 0.69
CA GLY A 223 20.16 0.38 0.08
C GLY A 223 18.94 0.18 0.98
N GLY A 224 19.11 -0.26 2.23
CA GLY A 224 18.02 -0.48 3.20
C GLY A 224 18.27 0.09 4.60
N HIS A 225 17.51 -0.41 5.58
CA HIS A 225 17.57 0.00 6.98
C HIS A 225 18.65 -0.74 7.80
N PRO A 226 19.11 -0.17 8.93
CA PRO A 226 19.91 -0.89 9.91
C PRO A 226 19.25 -2.21 10.33
N HIS A 227 20.06 -3.26 10.42
CA HIS A 227 19.55 -4.57 10.80
C HIS A 227 19.08 -4.60 12.26
N GLN A 228 17.88 -5.15 12.47
CA GLN A 228 17.36 -5.55 13.78
C GLN A 228 16.54 -6.82 13.61
N SER A 229 16.71 -7.75 14.55
CA SER A 229 15.88 -8.95 14.68
C SER A 229 14.76 -8.74 15.69
N GLY A 230 13.71 -9.55 15.57
CA GLY A 230 12.57 -9.55 16.47
C GLY A 230 11.67 -10.77 16.22
N PRO A 231 10.62 -10.97 17.04
CA PRO A 231 9.70 -12.09 16.88
C PRO A 231 8.87 -11.93 15.60
N TYR A 232 8.85 -12.96 14.76
CA TYR A 232 8.06 -13.01 13.53
C TYR A 232 7.39 -14.36 13.35
N LEU A 233 6.39 -14.40 12.47
CA LEU A 233 5.71 -15.60 12.00
C LEU A 233 6.20 -15.93 10.58
N GLU A 234 6.40 -17.22 10.30
CA GLU A 234 6.74 -17.73 8.97
C GLU A 234 5.45 -18.10 8.21
N ILE A 235 4.68 -17.09 7.83
CA ILE A 235 3.38 -17.22 7.13
C ILE A 235 3.34 -16.39 5.85
#